data_AF-A0A2W5YZC4-F1
#
_entry.id   AF-A0A2W5YZC4-F1
#
_cell.length_a   1.000
_cell.length_b   1.000
_cell.length_c   1.000
_cell.angle_alpha   90.00
_cell.angle_beta   90.00
_cell.angle_gamma   90.00
#
_symmetry.space_group_name_H-M   'P 1'
#
loop_
_entity.id
_entity.type
_entity.pdbx_description
1 polymer ?
#
loop_
_entity_poly.entity_id
_entity_poly.type
_entity_poly.pdbx_seq_one_letter_code
_entity_poly.pdbx_strand_id
1 'polypeptide(L)'
;DAGGRRFLFDADPRGELAGRDVVARAIWEHLLQDGTDHVLLDCRPLGGRVRDRFPTITATCREHGIDIATEPIPIAPAAHYMIGGVRTNIDGATDVAGLFA
;
A
#
# COMPACT_ATOMS: atom_id res chain seq x y z
N ASP A 1 12.51 5.63 2.03
CA ASP A 1 12.97 5.25 0.68
C ASP A 1 13.77 3.94 0.84
N ALA A 2 14.46 3.48 -0.20
CA ALA A 2 15.31 2.30 -0.10
C ALA A 2 16.52 2.51 0.86
N GLY A 3 16.93 3.76 1.09
CA GLY A 3 17.99 4.15 2.01
C GLY A 3 17.54 4.33 3.48
N GLY A 4 16.26 4.09 3.80
CA GLY A 4 15.72 4.19 5.16
C GLY A 4 15.32 5.60 5.60
N ARG A 5 15.29 6.60 4.70
CA ARG A 5 14.79 7.95 5.01
C ARG A 5 13.26 7.96 5.05
N ARG A 6 12.69 8.70 6.00
CA ARG A 6 11.23 8.94 6.10
C ARG A 6 10.81 10.09 5.18
N PHE A 7 10.65 9.80 3.89
CA PHE A 7 10.41 10.77 2.83
C PHE A 7 8.96 11.28 2.72
N LEU A 8 7.97 10.63 3.34
CA LEU A 8 6.56 11.01 3.18
C LEU A 8 6.24 12.41 3.73
N PHE A 9 7.03 12.92 4.68
CA PHE A 9 6.90 14.29 5.19
C PHE A 9 7.29 15.37 4.17
N ASP A 10 8.03 15.00 3.12
CA ASP A 10 8.36 15.93 2.03
C ASP A 10 7.12 16.17 1.13
N ALA A 11 6.19 15.21 1.07
CA ALA A 11 4.98 15.27 0.25
C ALA A 11 3.75 15.79 1.01
N ASP A 12 3.60 15.41 2.29
CA ASP A 12 2.47 15.83 3.12
C ASP A 12 2.88 15.87 4.61
N PRO A 13 2.51 16.92 5.37
CA PRO A 13 2.87 17.04 6.78
C PRO A 13 2.32 15.91 7.68
N ARG A 14 1.29 15.18 7.22
CA ARG A 14 0.74 14.00 7.92
C ARG A 14 1.62 12.75 7.76
N GLY A 15 2.60 12.78 6.86
CA GLY A 15 3.53 11.68 6.61
C GLY A 15 2.83 10.37 6.26
N GLU A 16 3.16 9.30 6.98
CA GLU A 16 2.58 7.95 6.80
C GLU A 16 1.05 7.91 6.99
N LEU A 17 0.44 8.94 7.59
CA LEU A 17 -1.00 9.05 7.85
C LEU A 17 -1.76 9.92 6.83
N ALA A 18 -1.10 10.36 5.75
CA ALA A 18 -1.77 11.06 4.65
C ALA A 18 -2.75 10.15 3.88
N GLY A 19 -3.49 10.75 2.94
CA GLY A 19 -4.40 10.01 2.05
C GLY A 19 -3.67 8.91 1.25
N ARG A 20 -4.33 7.78 0.99
CA ARG A 20 -3.72 6.64 0.28
C ARG A 20 -3.19 7.02 -1.10
N ASP A 21 -3.89 7.90 -1.81
CA ASP A 21 -3.51 8.46 -3.10
C ASP A 21 -2.21 9.27 -3.01
N VAL A 22 -2.08 10.09 -1.95
CA VAL A 22 -0.87 10.90 -1.68
C VAL A 22 0.32 10.00 -1.38
N VAL A 23 0.13 9.04 -0.47
CA VAL A 23 1.19 8.08 -0.08
C VAL A 23 1.62 7.24 -1.28
N ALA A 24 0.68 6.67 -2.05
CA ALA A 24 0.98 5.85 -3.21
C ALA A 24 1.74 6.62 -4.29
N ARG A 25 1.34 7.88 -4.56
CA ARG A 25 2.03 8.76 -5.50
C ARG A 25 3.44 9.11 -5.03
N ALA A 26 3.62 9.47 -3.76
CA ALA A 26 4.93 9.79 -3.21
C ALA A 26 5.88 8.57 -3.27
N ILE A 27 5.38 7.36 -3.00
CA ILE A 27 6.16 6.13 -3.18
C ILE A 27 6.55 5.98 -4.65
N TRP A 28 5.60 6.08 -5.58
CA TRP A 28 5.84 5.94 -7.01
C TRP A 28 6.89 6.93 -7.54
N GLU A 29 6.83 8.18 -7.11
CA GLU A 29 7.82 9.22 -7.47
C GLU A 29 9.23 8.84 -6.99
N HIS A 30 9.37 8.28 -5.78
CA HIS A 30 10.67 7.79 -5.31
C HIS A 30 11.18 6.58 -6.10
N LEU A 31 10.30 5.64 -6.47
CA LEU A 31 10.69 4.50 -7.30
C LEU A 31 11.32 4.98 -8.63
N LEU A 32 10.69 5.98 -9.26
CA LEU A 32 11.20 6.58 -10.50
C LEU A 32 12.49 7.38 -10.30
N GLN A 33 12.60 8.16 -9.23
CA GLN A 33 13.76 9.00 -8.94
C GLN A 33 15.01 8.17 -8.62
N ASP A 34 14.85 7.14 -7.78
CA ASP A 34 15.95 6.32 -7.28
C ASP A 34 16.28 5.14 -8.23
N GLY A 35 15.43 4.88 -9.23
CA GLY A 35 15.59 3.74 -10.13
C GLY A 35 15.45 2.38 -9.42
N THR A 36 14.66 2.35 -8.34
CA THR A 36 14.39 1.16 -7.52
C THR A 36 12.98 0.63 -7.78
N ASP A 37 12.76 -0.65 -7.51
CA ASP A 37 11.46 -1.31 -7.63
C ASP A 37 10.65 -1.29 -6.33
N HIS A 38 11.25 -0.89 -5.20
CA HIS A 38 10.60 -0.83 -3.90
C HIS A 38 11.12 0.31 -3.00
N VAL A 39 10.30 0.64 -2.00
CA VAL A 39 10.70 1.38 -0.79
C VAL A 39 10.51 0.51 0.45
N LEU A 40 10.94 1.00 1.61
CA LEU A 40 10.86 0.25 2.87
C LEU A 40 9.71 0.74 3.76
N LEU A 41 8.91 -0.21 4.27
CA LEU A 41 7.95 -0.02 5.37
C LEU A 41 8.57 -0.52 6.67
N ASP A 42 8.76 0.37 7.64
CA ASP A 42 9.43 0.03 8.90
C ASP A 42 8.44 -0.11 10.06
N CYS A 43 8.23 -1.34 10.52
CA CYS A 43 7.39 -1.63 11.68
C CYS A 43 8.18 -1.84 12.99
N ARG A 44 9.52 -1.78 12.96
CA ARG A 44 10.37 -1.98 14.13
C ARG A 44 10.05 -1.06 15.32
N PRO A 45 9.63 0.21 15.14
CA PRO A 45 9.20 1.07 16.25
C PRO A 45 8.02 0.53 17.07
N LEU A 46 7.23 -0.41 16.52
CA LEU A 46 6.15 -1.07 17.26
C LEU A 46 6.66 -2.17 18.20
N GLY A 47 7.88 -2.67 17.97
CA GLY A 47 8.50 -3.78 18.71
C GLY A 47 7.71 -5.08 18.59
N GLY A 48 7.82 -5.95 19.60
CA GLY A 48 7.14 -7.26 19.61
C GLY A 48 5.62 -7.20 19.42
N ARG A 49 4.98 -6.07 19.80
CA ARG A 49 3.52 -5.85 19.66
C ARG A 49 3.04 -5.91 18.21
N VAL A 50 3.93 -5.71 17.23
CA VAL A 50 3.57 -5.84 15.82
C VAL A 50 3.05 -7.25 15.49
N ARG A 51 3.62 -8.28 16.15
CA ARG A 51 3.25 -9.67 15.91
C ARG A 51 1.86 -9.99 16.43
N ASP A 52 1.50 -9.43 17.58
CA ASP A 52 0.17 -9.60 18.17
C ASP A 52 -0.91 -8.81 17.42
N ARG A 53 -0.56 -7.60 16.94
CA ARG A 53 -1.51 -6.72 16.23
C ARG A 53 -1.72 -7.12 14.78
N PHE A 54 -0.71 -7.70 14.14
CA PHE A 54 -0.74 -8.09 12.72
C PHE A 54 -0.25 -9.54 12.53
N PRO A 55 -0.95 -10.54 13.10
CA PRO A 55 -0.51 -11.93 13.09
C PRO A 55 -0.43 -12.51 11.68
N THR A 56 -1.42 -12.20 10.82
CA THR A 56 -1.43 -12.65 9.42
C THR A 56 -0.25 -12.07 8.63
N ILE A 57 -0.01 -10.75 8.73
CA ILE A 57 1.13 -10.11 8.05
C ILE A 57 2.46 -10.68 8.55
N THR A 58 2.59 -10.90 9.87
CA THR A 58 3.78 -11.50 10.46
C THR A 58 4.04 -12.90 9.91
N ALA A 59 3.00 -13.74 9.83
CA ALA A 59 3.12 -15.08 9.27
C ALA A 59 3.55 -15.06 7.80
N THR A 60 2.86 -14.26 6.96
CA THR A 60 3.19 -14.13 5.53
C THR A 60 4.60 -13.60 5.31
N CYS A 61 5.02 -12.55 6.02
CA CYS A 61 6.39 -12.04 5.89
C CYS A 61 7.44 -13.07 6.31
N ARG A 62 7.17 -13.86 7.36
CA ARG A 62 8.08 -14.93 7.80
C ARG A 62 8.21 -16.06 6.79
N GLU A 63 7.16 -16.41 6.05
CA GLU A 63 7.24 -17.36 4.93
C GLU A 63 8.20 -16.88 3.83
N HIS A 64 8.38 -15.57 3.71
CA HIS A 64 9.35 -14.92 2.82
C HIS A 64 10.68 -14.56 3.49
N GLY A 65 10.93 -15.04 4.71
CA GLY A 65 12.20 -14.82 5.43
C GLY A 65 12.35 -13.46 6.10
N ILE A 66 11.27 -12.69 6.25
CA ILE A 66 11.26 -11.32 6.80
C ILE A 66 10.62 -11.34 8.19
N ASP A 67 11.35 -10.94 9.24
CA ASP A 67 10.75 -10.68 10.56
C ASP A 67 10.45 -9.18 10.75
N ILE A 68 9.18 -8.81 10.54
CA ILE A 68 8.69 -7.43 10.55
C ILE A 68 8.93 -6.66 11.87
N ALA A 69 9.31 -7.36 12.95
CA ALA A 69 9.68 -6.72 14.22
C ALA A 69 11.15 -6.29 14.26
N THR A 70 12.00 -6.81 13.39
CA THR A 70 13.46 -6.60 13.39
C THR A 70 14.01 -6.03 12.10
N GLU A 71 13.30 -6.16 10.98
CA GLU A 71 13.71 -5.63 9.68
C GLU A 71 12.56 -4.91 8.95
N PRO A 72 12.86 -3.91 8.09
CA PRO A 72 11.86 -3.27 7.23
C PRO A 72 11.36 -4.20 6.11
N ILE A 73 10.14 -3.95 5.65
CA ILE A 73 9.47 -4.72 4.59
C ILE A 73 9.61 -3.97 3.25
N PRO A 74 10.10 -4.58 2.17
CA PRO A 74 10.07 -3.98 0.84
C PRO A 74 8.61 -3.90 0.34
N ILE A 75 8.17 -2.71 -0.07
CA ILE A 75 6.82 -2.45 -0.57
C ILE A 75 6.85 -1.60 -1.85
N ALA A 76 5.82 -1.77 -2.67
CA ALA A 76 5.53 -0.94 -3.84
C ALA A 76 4.02 -0.74 -3.98
N PRO A 77 3.55 0.33 -4.67
CA PRO A 77 2.14 0.50 -4.98
C PRO A 77 1.66 -0.60 -5.91
N ALA A 78 0.42 -1.06 -5.72
CA ALA A 78 -0.22 -2.05 -6.58
C ALA A 78 -1.64 -1.60 -6.94
N ALA A 79 -2.06 -1.91 -8.16
CA ALA A 79 -3.46 -1.75 -8.55
C ALA A 79 -4.34 -2.64 -7.66
N HIS A 80 -5.32 -2.05 -6.99
CA HIS A 80 -6.11 -2.75 -5.97
C HIS A 80 -7.59 -2.87 -6.32
N TYR A 81 -8.17 -1.87 -7.01
CA TYR A 81 -9.60 -1.81 -7.29
C TYR A 81 -9.88 -1.14 -8.63
N MET A 82 -10.87 -1.63 -9.36
CA MET A 82 -11.41 -0.98 -10.56
C MET A 82 -12.69 -0.24 -10.16
N ILE A 83 -12.61 1.09 -10.11
CA ILE A 83 -13.77 1.95 -9.78
C ILE A 83 -14.81 1.94 -10.90
N GLY A 84 -14.34 1.87 -12.15
CA GLY A 84 -15.21 1.73 -13.30
C GLY A 84 -15.87 0.35 -13.34
N GLY A 85 -16.80 0.19 -14.26
CA GLY A 85 -17.50 -1.06 -14.47
C GLY A 85 -18.48 -0.94 -15.61
N VAL A 86 -19.41 -1.88 -15.69
CA VAL A 86 -20.53 -1.79 -16.62
C VAL A 86 -21.41 -0.62 -16.19
N ARG A 87 -21.74 0.28 -17.13
CA ARG A 87 -22.64 1.40 -16.84
C ARG A 87 -24.04 0.88 -16.58
N THR A 88 -24.63 1.31 -15.48
CA THR A 88 -25.99 0.99 -15.10
C THR A 88 -26.76 2.25 -14.71
N ASN A 89 -28.09 2.15 -14.74
CA ASN A 89 -28.95 3.12 -14.08
C ASN A 89 -29.00 2.86 -12.55
N ILE A 90 -29.84 3.62 -11.83
CA ILE A 90 -29.95 3.48 -10.36
C ILE A 90 -30.52 2.13 -9.89
N ASP A 91 -31.14 1.37 -10.80
CA ASP A 91 -31.71 0.04 -10.54
C ASP A 91 -30.77 -1.09 -10.98
N GLY A 92 -29.55 -0.77 -11.43
CA GLY A 92 -28.57 -1.75 -11.89
C GLY A 92 -28.79 -2.26 -13.32
N ALA A 93 -29.74 -1.71 -14.08
CA ALA A 93 -29.99 -2.13 -15.45
C ALA A 93 -28.99 -1.49 -16.42
N THR A 94 -28.46 -2.29 -17.35
CA THR A 94 -27.58 -1.84 -18.43
C THR A 94 -28.38 -1.34 -19.64
N ASP A 95 -27.68 -0.89 -20.69
CA ASP A 95 -28.32 -0.52 -21.96
C ASP A 95 -28.85 -1.73 -22.77
N VAL A 96 -28.50 -2.97 -22.36
CA VAL A 96 -29.02 -4.19 -22.96
C VAL A 96 -30.23 -4.67 -22.17
N ALA A 97 -31.38 -4.77 -22.85
CA ALA A 97 -32.63 -5.18 -22.22
C ALA A 97 -32.50 -6.55 -21.53
N GLY A 98 -32.81 -6.58 -20.23
CA GLY A 98 -32.75 -7.78 -19.40
C GLY A 98 -31.37 -8.08 -18.78
N LEU A 99 -30.34 -7.25 -19.02
CA LEU A 99 -29.00 -7.41 -18.45
C LEU A 99 -28.75 -6.38 -17.33
N PHE A 100 -28.26 -6.87 -16.19
CA PHE A 100 -27.93 -6.10 -14.98
C PHE A 100 -26.47 -6.32 -14.57
N ALA A 101 -25.89 -5.38 -13.84
CA ALA A 101 -24.50 -5.44 -13.34
C ALA A 101 -24.32 -4.66 -12.03
#